data_AF-A0A341EH93-F1
#
_entry.id   AF-A0A341EH93-F1
#
_cell.length_a   1.000
_cell.length_b   1.000
_cell.length_c   1.000
_cell.angle_alpha   90.00
_cell.angle_beta   90.00
_cell.angle_gamma   90.00
#
_symmetry.space_group_name_H-M   'P 1'
#
loop_
_entity.id
_entity.type
_entity.pdbx_description
1 polymer ?
#
loop_
_entity_poly.entity_id
_entity_poly.type
_entity_poly.pdbx_seq_one_letter_code
_entity_poly.pdbx_strand_id
1 'polypeptide(L)'
;MASSIHAAENDETALSRYEIFDSDSQPITLEDLEAMEDEYEALLDASDCTEALPKIVAFAETANRVSNLIRRGNEPYYDARRDDQKVIARDRALLNQLVAAENATNNLVAKRNAAWVEEAKCLILEGELNAGINRLYRALDYIEPDDRELWEEARTLLWDQVGFEPQN
;
A
#
# COMPACT_ATOMS: atom_id res chain seq x y z
N MET A 1 -47.41 -29.23 -7.39
CA MET A 1 -46.47 -28.34 -6.69
C MET A 1 -45.12 -29.03 -6.68
N ALA A 2 -44.24 -28.64 -7.59
CA ALA A 2 -42.88 -29.18 -7.66
C ALA A 2 -41.99 -28.21 -6.89
N SER A 3 -41.31 -28.74 -5.87
CA SER A 3 -40.40 -28.02 -5.00
C SER A 3 -39.17 -27.61 -5.82
N SER A 4 -39.01 -26.31 -6.06
CA SER A 4 -37.79 -25.76 -6.65
C SER A 4 -36.67 -25.88 -5.62
N ILE A 5 -35.72 -26.77 -5.89
CA ILE A 5 -34.46 -26.86 -5.15
C ILE A 5 -33.64 -25.63 -5.55
N HIS A 6 -33.57 -24.62 -4.68
CA HIS A 6 -32.53 -23.59 -4.75
C HIS A 6 -31.22 -24.24 -4.29
N ALA A 7 -30.47 -24.77 -5.25
CA ALA A 7 -29.07 -25.15 -5.07
C ALA A 7 -28.23 -24.31 -6.04
N ALA A 8 -27.97 -23.05 -5.65
CA ALA A 8 -26.98 -22.18 -6.27
C ALA A 8 -26.66 -21.00 -5.35
N GLU A 9 -26.31 -21.26 -4.09
CA GLU A 9 -25.61 -20.29 -3.25
C GLU A 9 -24.41 -21.02 -2.63
N ASN A 10 -23.21 -20.50 -2.87
CA ASN A 10 -21.88 -21.09 -2.61
C ASN A 10 -21.34 -22.00 -3.72
N ASP A 11 -21.13 -21.43 -4.90
CA ASP A 11 -20.15 -21.99 -5.84
C ASP A 11 -18.73 -21.70 -5.29
N GLU A 12 -18.11 -22.70 -4.65
CA GLU A 12 -16.74 -22.62 -4.12
C GLU A 12 -15.69 -22.29 -5.19
N THR A 13 -16.05 -22.43 -6.47
CA THR A 13 -15.19 -22.14 -7.63
C THR A 13 -15.41 -20.74 -8.21
N ALA A 14 -16.35 -19.96 -7.68
CA ALA A 14 -16.60 -18.60 -8.12
C ALA A 14 -15.34 -17.74 -7.93
N LEU A 15 -14.76 -17.30 -9.05
CA LEU A 15 -13.55 -16.47 -9.07
C LEU A 15 -13.83 -15.00 -8.74
N SER A 16 -15.10 -14.60 -8.62
CA SER A 16 -15.50 -13.22 -8.27
C SER A 16 -14.91 -12.74 -6.94
N ARG A 17 -14.64 -13.66 -6.00
CA ARG A 17 -13.96 -13.33 -4.72
C ARG A 17 -12.45 -13.07 -4.87
N TYR A 18 -11.89 -13.33 -6.05
CA TYR A 18 -10.47 -13.19 -6.39
C TYR A 18 -10.23 -12.14 -7.49
N GLU A 19 -11.25 -11.38 -7.88
CA GLU A 19 -11.11 -10.28 -8.84
C GLU A 19 -10.32 -9.14 -8.20
N ILE A 20 -9.05 -8.99 -8.61
CA ILE A 20 -8.13 -7.94 -8.15
C ILE A 20 -8.09 -6.76 -9.15
N PHE A 21 -8.48 -7.02 -10.39
CA PHE A 21 -8.50 -6.07 -11.50
C PHE A 21 -9.91 -6.02 -12.09
N ASP A 22 -10.34 -4.84 -12.51
CA ASP A 22 -11.51 -4.73 -13.38
C ASP A 22 -11.21 -5.46 -14.69
N SER A 23 -12.22 -6.14 -15.25
CA SER A 23 -12.06 -7.05 -16.39
C SER A 23 -11.41 -6.43 -17.64
N ASP A 24 -11.40 -5.09 -17.72
CA ASP A 24 -10.91 -4.32 -18.85
C ASP A 24 -9.55 -3.63 -18.58
N SER A 25 -8.98 -3.79 -17.38
CA SER A 25 -7.71 -3.17 -16.99
C SER A 25 -6.52 -4.10 -17.22
N GLN A 26 -5.46 -3.57 -17.86
CA GLN A 26 -4.19 -4.28 -17.92
C GLN A 26 -3.55 -4.33 -16.52
N PRO A 27 -2.80 -5.40 -16.18
CA PRO A 27 -2.05 -5.45 -14.94
C PRO A 27 -1.02 -4.31 -14.89
N ILE A 28 -1.02 -3.55 -13.80
CA ILE A 28 -0.01 -2.52 -13.54
C ILE A 28 1.30 -3.19 -13.15
N THR A 29 2.40 -2.75 -13.77
CA THR A 29 3.75 -3.26 -13.53
C THR A 29 4.49 -2.42 -12.47
N LEU A 30 5.67 -2.89 -12.06
CA LEU A 30 6.55 -2.10 -11.18
C LEU A 30 7.09 -0.84 -11.87
N GLU A 31 7.32 -0.89 -13.18
CA GLU A 31 7.76 0.26 -13.99
C GLU A 31 6.66 1.31 -14.10
N ASP A 32 5.40 0.89 -14.29
CA ASP A 32 4.26 1.80 -14.27
C ASP A 32 4.13 2.52 -12.92
N LEU A 33 4.38 1.81 -11.81
CA LEU A 33 4.37 2.38 -10.47
C LEU A 33 5.47 3.42 -10.25
N GLU A 34 6.68 3.14 -10.75
CA GLU A 34 7.79 4.11 -10.73
C GLU A 34 7.43 5.36 -11.53
N ALA A 35 6.83 5.22 -12.72
CA ALA A 35 6.38 6.36 -13.51
C ALA A 35 5.27 7.17 -12.82
N MET A 36 4.35 6.51 -12.09
CA MET A 36 3.33 7.18 -11.30
C MET A 36 3.93 7.97 -10.13
N GLU A 37 4.98 7.42 -9.50
CA GLU A 37 5.72 8.08 -8.42
C GLU A 37 6.41 9.34 -8.91
N ASP A 38 7.23 9.19 -9.96
CA ASP A 38 7.92 10.29 -10.63
C ASP A 38 6.95 11.42 -11.04
N GLU A 39 5.75 11.05 -11.52
CA GLU A 39 4.73 12.01 -11.92
C GLU A 39 4.24 12.86 -10.74
N TYR A 40 3.88 12.25 -9.60
CA TYR A 40 3.38 13.04 -8.48
C TYR A 40 4.51 13.80 -7.76
N GLU A 41 5.73 13.23 -7.69
CA GLU A 41 6.87 13.90 -7.07
C GLU A 41 7.25 15.17 -7.84
N ALA A 42 7.19 15.14 -9.17
CA ALA A 42 7.41 16.34 -9.98
C ALA A 42 6.39 17.46 -9.69
N LEU A 43 5.14 17.11 -9.34
CA LEU A 43 4.10 18.07 -8.95
C LEU A 43 4.36 18.61 -7.54
N LEU A 44 4.81 17.78 -6.60
CA LEU A 44 5.23 18.20 -5.26
C LEU A 44 6.43 19.16 -5.32
N ASP A 45 7.42 18.88 -6.16
CA ASP A 45 8.57 19.76 -6.39
C ASP A 45 8.17 21.13 -6.96
N ALA A 46 7.10 21.15 -7.78
CA ALA A 46 6.49 22.36 -8.29
C ALA A 46 5.54 23.06 -7.28
N SER A 47 5.34 22.47 -6.09
CA SER A 47 4.36 22.90 -5.08
C SER A 47 2.92 22.94 -5.59
N ASP A 48 2.58 22.11 -6.58
CA ASP A 48 1.23 22.02 -7.16
C ASP A 48 0.42 20.92 -6.46
N CYS A 49 -0.02 21.20 -5.23
CA CYS A 49 -0.81 20.26 -4.45
C CYS A 49 -2.18 19.93 -5.06
N THR A 50 -2.77 20.89 -5.79
CA THR A 50 -4.04 20.68 -6.47
C THR A 50 -3.94 19.58 -7.53
N GLU A 51 -2.90 19.60 -8.36
CA GLU A 51 -2.68 18.54 -9.35
C GLU A 51 -2.04 17.27 -8.74
N ALA A 52 -1.21 17.40 -7.70
CA ALA A 52 -0.54 16.27 -7.07
C ALA A 52 -1.51 15.34 -6.34
N LEU A 53 -2.50 15.86 -5.60
CA LEU A 53 -3.41 15.08 -4.77
C LEU A 53 -4.03 13.85 -5.45
N PRO A 54 -4.71 13.97 -6.62
CA PRO A 54 -5.28 12.80 -7.28
C PRO A 54 -4.22 11.78 -7.74
N LYS A 55 -2.99 12.22 -8.03
CA LYS A 55 -1.88 11.36 -8.44
C LYS A 55 -1.28 10.59 -7.27
N ILE A 56 -1.08 11.26 -6.14
CA ILE A 56 -0.64 10.64 -4.89
C ILE A 56 -1.62 9.55 -4.46
N VAL A 57 -2.94 9.84 -4.49
CA VAL A 57 -3.98 8.86 -4.14
C VAL A 57 -3.92 7.65 -5.07
N ALA A 58 -3.87 7.88 -6.38
CA ALA A 58 -3.81 6.79 -7.37
C ALA A 58 -2.56 5.92 -7.18
N PHE A 59 -1.40 6.54 -6.94
CA PHE A 59 -0.17 5.82 -6.64
C PHE A 59 -0.30 4.98 -5.39
N ALA A 60 -0.73 5.56 -4.26
CA ALA A 60 -0.77 4.86 -2.98
C ALA A 60 -1.74 3.65 -3.02
N GLU A 61 -2.90 3.79 -3.67
CA GLU A 61 -3.85 2.69 -3.87
C GLU A 61 -3.26 1.58 -4.74
N THR A 62 -2.56 1.97 -5.80
CA THR A 62 -1.92 1.04 -6.74
C THR A 62 -0.74 0.31 -6.10
N ALA A 63 0.12 1.02 -5.39
CA ALA A 63 1.24 0.46 -4.64
C ALA A 63 0.76 -0.56 -3.60
N ASN A 64 -0.33 -0.26 -2.90
CA ASN A 64 -0.96 -1.19 -1.98
C ASN A 64 -1.51 -2.45 -2.68
N ARG A 65 -2.12 -2.29 -3.87
CA ARG A 65 -2.67 -3.42 -4.62
C ARG A 65 -1.55 -4.33 -5.14
N VAL A 66 -0.52 -3.75 -5.75
CA VAL A 66 0.62 -4.49 -6.30
C VAL A 66 1.43 -5.17 -5.19
N SER A 67 1.65 -4.52 -4.05
CA SER A 67 2.34 -5.14 -2.92
C SER A 67 1.59 -6.36 -2.39
N ASN A 68 0.26 -6.28 -2.27
CA ASN A 68 -0.57 -7.42 -1.88
C ASN A 68 -0.54 -8.55 -2.93
N LEU A 69 -0.51 -8.23 -4.22
CA LEU A 69 -0.38 -9.22 -5.29
C LEU A 69 0.95 -9.98 -5.20
N ILE A 70 2.07 -9.26 -5.03
CA ILE A 70 3.39 -9.87 -4.88
C ILE A 70 3.43 -10.73 -3.61
N ARG A 71 2.94 -10.20 -2.48
CA ARG A 71 2.87 -10.91 -1.20
C ARG A 71 2.11 -12.23 -1.30
N ARG A 72 0.97 -12.23 -2.02
CA ARG A 72 0.18 -13.45 -2.24
C ARG A 72 0.98 -14.56 -2.92
N GLY A 73 1.97 -14.22 -3.76
CA GLY A 73 2.89 -15.19 -4.36
C GLY A 73 3.81 -15.88 -3.34
N ASN A 74 4.16 -15.20 -2.25
CA ASN A 74 5.03 -15.74 -1.19
C ASN A 74 4.25 -16.47 -0.07
N GLU A 75 2.95 -16.22 0.09
CA GLU A 75 2.13 -16.78 1.18
C GLU A 75 2.24 -18.30 1.34
N PRO A 76 2.26 -19.14 0.28
CA PRO A 76 2.41 -20.58 0.45
C PRO A 76 3.71 -21.00 1.17
N TYR A 77 4.80 -20.23 1.03
CA TYR A 77 6.03 -20.48 1.76
C TYR A 77 5.87 -20.13 3.25
N TYR A 78 5.29 -18.99 3.57
CA TYR A 78 5.10 -18.56 4.96
C TYR A 78 4.04 -19.38 5.71
N ASP A 79 3.04 -19.90 5.00
CA ASP A 79 1.99 -20.79 5.55
C ASP A 79 2.47 -22.25 5.72
N ALA A 80 3.58 -22.62 5.07
CA ALA A 80 4.12 -23.97 5.14
C ALA A 80 4.66 -24.30 6.53
N ARG A 81 4.70 -25.60 6.87
CA ARG A 81 5.31 -26.04 8.14
C ARG A 81 6.82 -25.75 8.10
N ARG A 82 7.41 -25.58 9.28
CA ARG A 82 8.84 -25.27 9.45
C ARG A 82 9.77 -26.23 8.69
N ASP A 83 9.44 -27.52 8.61
CA ASP A 83 10.30 -28.47 7.89
C ASP A 83 10.15 -28.36 6.36
N ASP A 84 8.97 -28.01 5.85
CA ASP A 84 8.73 -27.74 4.43
C ASP A 84 9.43 -26.43 4.01
N GLN A 85 9.36 -25.39 4.86
CA GLN A 85 10.12 -24.16 4.68
C GLN A 85 11.63 -24.43 4.58
N LYS A 86 12.18 -25.31 5.42
CA LYS A 86 13.61 -25.69 5.34
C LYS A 86 13.93 -26.43 4.03
N VAL A 87 13.01 -27.22 3.48
CA VAL A 87 13.21 -27.89 2.19
C VAL A 87 13.29 -26.85 1.08
N ILE A 88 12.36 -25.90 1.05
CA ILE A 88 12.36 -24.78 0.09
C ILE A 88 13.62 -23.92 0.26
N ALA A 89 13.99 -23.56 1.48
CA ALA A 89 15.15 -22.72 1.78
C ALA A 89 16.50 -23.37 1.42
N ARG A 90 16.55 -24.69 1.18
CA ARG A 90 17.75 -25.36 0.64
C ARG A 90 17.94 -25.10 -0.85
N ASP A 91 16.87 -24.80 -1.58
CA ASP A 91 16.95 -24.27 -2.93
C ASP A 91 17.26 -22.78 -2.85
N ARG A 92 18.54 -22.44 -3.02
CA ARG A 92 19.01 -21.05 -2.96
C ARG A 92 18.40 -20.18 -4.05
N ALA A 93 18.12 -20.72 -5.23
CA ALA A 93 17.56 -19.94 -6.32
C ALA A 93 16.13 -19.53 -5.99
N LEU A 94 15.31 -20.48 -5.52
CA LEU A 94 13.96 -20.21 -5.07
C LEU A 94 13.93 -19.28 -3.85
N LEU A 95 14.78 -19.51 -2.85
CA LEU A 95 14.87 -18.63 -1.68
C LEU A 95 15.21 -17.19 -2.06
N ASN A 96 16.14 -16.99 -2.99
CA ASN A 96 16.50 -15.65 -3.46
C ASN A 96 15.33 -14.95 -4.17
N GLN A 97 14.48 -15.68 -4.91
CA GLN A 97 13.29 -15.13 -5.55
C GLN A 97 12.25 -14.70 -4.51
N LEU A 98 12.02 -15.52 -3.48
CA LEU A 98 11.11 -15.19 -2.37
C LEU A 98 11.56 -13.92 -1.63
N VAL A 99 12.86 -13.83 -1.32
CA VAL A 99 13.46 -12.66 -0.69
C VAL A 99 13.35 -11.41 -1.57
N ALA A 100 13.57 -11.55 -2.88
CA ALA A 100 13.40 -10.42 -3.81
C ALA A 100 11.95 -9.91 -3.84
N ALA A 101 10.96 -10.81 -3.84
CA ALA A 101 9.54 -10.47 -3.78
C ALA A 101 9.14 -9.82 -2.43
N GLU A 102 9.69 -10.31 -1.31
CA GLU A 102 9.50 -9.72 0.01
C GLU A 102 10.07 -8.29 0.07
N ASN A 103 11.31 -8.10 -0.40
CA ASN A 103 11.93 -6.78 -0.47
C ASN A 103 11.12 -5.81 -1.34
N ALA A 104 10.63 -6.24 -2.50
CA ALA A 104 9.78 -5.43 -3.36
C ALA A 104 8.46 -5.05 -2.66
N THR A 105 7.83 -5.99 -1.96
CA THR A 105 6.61 -5.75 -1.18
C THR A 105 6.84 -4.69 -0.10
N ASN A 106 7.91 -4.85 0.69
CA ASN A 106 8.24 -3.93 1.78
C ASN A 106 8.55 -2.53 1.25
N ASN A 107 9.29 -2.43 0.15
CA ASN A 107 9.57 -1.16 -0.51
C ASN A 107 8.29 -0.45 -0.97
N LEU A 108 7.35 -1.16 -1.61
CA LEU A 108 6.07 -0.58 -2.02
C LEU A 108 5.21 -0.14 -0.83
N VAL A 109 5.24 -0.89 0.28
CA VAL A 109 4.55 -0.51 1.51
C VAL A 109 5.15 0.78 2.11
N ALA A 110 6.47 0.90 2.14
CA ALA A 110 7.16 2.11 2.61
C ALA A 110 6.79 3.32 1.73
N LYS A 111 6.89 3.19 0.40
CA LYS A 111 6.52 4.25 -0.55
C LYS A 111 5.06 4.68 -0.42
N ARG A 112 4.13 3.73 -0.27
CA ARG A 112 2.71 4.02 0.01
C ARG A 112 2.53 4.84 1.29
N ASN A 113 3.24 4.47 2.35
CA ASN A 113 3.16 5.19 3.63
C ASN A 113 3.68 6.63 3.49
N ALA A 114 4.79 6.82 2.78
CA ALA A 114 5.32 8.15 2.47
C ALA A 114 4.32 8.98 1.64
N ALA A 115 3.75 8.39 0.59
CA ALA A 115 2.72 9.02 -0.23
C ALA A 115 1.49 9.45 0.61
N TRP A 116 1.09 8.68 1.63
CA TRP A 116 0.01 9.11 2.53
C TRP A 116 0.39 10.34 3.37
N VAL A 117 1.65 10.47 3.79
CA VAL A 117 2.11 11.69 4.48
C VAL A 117 2.11 12.88 3.54
N GLU A 118 2.55 12.70 2.29
CA GLU A 118 2.49 13.77 1.27
C GLU A 118 1.06 14.18 0.90
N GLU A 119 0.16 13.21 0.77
CA GLU A 119 -1.27 13.50 0.58
C GLU A 119 -1.81 14.36 1.72
N ALA A 120 -1.49 14.00 2.96
CA ALA A 120 -1.88 14.77 4.12
C ALA A 120 -1.33 16.20 4.10
N LYS A 121 -0.04 16.38 3.76
CA LYS A 121 0.60 17.69 3.64
C LYS A 121 -0.12 18.55 2.62
N CYS A 122 -0.41 18.01 1.43
CA CYS A 122 -1.17 18.75 0.43
C CYS A 122 -2.60 19.07 0.85
N LEU A 123 -3.32 18.14 1.48
CA LEU A 123 -4.67 18.41 2.00
C LEU A 123 -4.67 19.56 3.01
N ILE A 124 -3.68 19.61 3.91
CA ILE A 124 -3.55 20.69 4.88
C ILE A 124 -3.26 22.03 4.18
N LEU A 125 -2.35 22.05 3.20
CA LEU A 125 -1.99 23.25 2.44
C LEU A 125 -3.19 23.82 1.65
N GLU A 126 -4.02 22.96 1.08
CA GLU A 126 -5.24 23.35 0.35
C GLU A 126 -6.40 23.74 1.29
N GLY A 127 -6.20 23.69 2.61
CA GLY A 127 -7.20 24.06 3.62
C GLY A 127 -8.17 22.94 3.99
N GLU A 128 -8.00 21.74 3.46
CA GLU A 128 -8.78 20.53 3.76
C GLU A 128 -8.28 19.85 5.06
N LEU A 129 -8.21 20.64 6.13
CA LEU A 129 -7.53 20.27 7.39
C LEU A 129 -8.02 18.94 7.98
N ASN A 130 -9.33 18.71 8.05
CA ASN A 130 -9.88 17.48 8.60
C ASN A 130 -9.49 16.24 7.78
N ALA A 131 -9.45 16.38 6.45
CA ALA A 131 -9.04 15.29 5.57
C ALA A 131 -7.55 14.99 5.75
N GLY A 132 -6.71 16.03 5.81
CA GLY A 132 -5.28 15.90 6.08
C GLY A 132 -4.99 15.22 7.42
N ILE A 133 -5.68 15.63 8.50
CA ILE A 133 -5.56 14.98 9.82
C ILE A 133 -5.94 13.50 9.74
N ASN A 134 -7.10 13.17 9.16
CA ASN A 134 -7.53 11.77 9.02
C ASN A 134 -6.52 10.93 8.23
N ARG A 135 -5.91 11.52 7.20
CA ARG A 135 -4.87 10.88 6.41
C ARG A 135 -3.58 10.65 7.22
N LEU A 136 -3.14 11.61 8.04
CA LEU A 136 -2.01 11.43 8.96
C LEU A 136 -2.27 10.33 9.99
N TYR A 137 -3.46 10.27 10.56
CA TYR A 137 -3.86 9.17 11.46
C TYR A 137 -3.70 7.82 10.78
N ARG A 138 -4.22 7.70 9.56
CA ARG A 138 -4.07 6.48 8.77
C ARG A 138 -2.61 6.17 8.47
N ALA A 139 -1.79 7.16 8.11
CA ALA A 139 -0.37 6.92 7.86
C ALA A 139 0.34 6.36 9.10
N LEU A 140 0.11 6.96 10.27
CA LEU A 140 0.72 6.52 11.54
C LEU A 140 0.34 5.10 11.96
N ASP A 141 -0.84 4.60 11.59
CA ASP A 141 -1.23 3.21 11.85
C ASP A 141 -0.35 2.19 11.10
N TYR A 142 0.30 2.61 10.00
CA TYR A 142 1.08 1.74 9.12
C TYR A 142 2.58 2.07 9.03
N ILE A 143 3.01 3.25 9.50
CA ILE A 143 4.43 3.59 9.59
C ILE A 143 5.07 2.73 10.67
N GLU A 144 6.14 2.02 10.30
CA GLU A 144 6.87 1.17 11.24
C GLU A 144 7.81 2.01 12.13
N PRO A 145 8.08 1.60 13.39
CA PRO A 145 8.92 2.38 14.30
C PRO A 145 10.37 2.59 13.84
N ASP A 146 10.86 1.76 12.92
CA ASP A 146 12.19 1.88 12.33
C ASP A 146 12.25 2.85 11.13
N ASP A 147 11.11 3.22 10.56
CA ASP A 147 10.98 4.38 9.65
C ASP A 147 10.85 5.68 10.45
N ARG A 148 11.92 5.96 11.18
CA ARG A 148 11.95 7.01 12.20
C ARG A 148 11.69 8.39 11.63
N GLU A 149 12.25 8.71 10.46
CA GLU A 149 12.14 10.03 9.86
C GLU A 149 10.69 10.32 9.46
N LEU A 150 10.05 9.39 8.75
CA LEU A 150 8.66 9.53 8.33
C LEU A 150 7.70 9.55 9.53
N TRP A 151 7.96 8.72 10.54
CA TRP A 151 7.21 8.75 11.79
C TRP A 151 7.32 10.10 12.52
N GLU A 152 8.54 10.64 12.60
CA GLU A 152 8.81 11.93 13.23
C GLU A 152 8.15 13.10 12.48
N GLU A 153 8.14 13.06 11.15
CA GLU A 153 7.44 14.03 10.32
C GLU A 153 5.92 13.97 10.53
N ALA A 154 5.32 12.78 10.33
CA ALA A 154 3.87 12.59 10.40
C ALA A 154 3.30 13.00 11.78
N ARG A 155 3.96 12.62 12.87
CA ARG A 155 3.52 12.99 14.22
C ARG A 155 3.66 14.49 14.49
N THR A 156 4.71 15.12 13.96
CA THR A 156 4.94 16.56 14.14
C THR A 156 3.86 17.36 13.42
N LEU A 157 3.53 16.97 12.19
CA LEU A 157 2.42 17.57 11.43
C LEU A 157 1.09 17.47 12.19
N LEU A 158 0.80 16.33 12.81
CA LEU A 158 -0.39 16.14 13.63
C LEU A 158 -0.41 17.03 14.88
N TRP A 159 0.71 17.11 15.59
CA TRP A 159 0.83 17.92 16.80
C TRP A 159 0.71 19.41 16.54
N ASP A 160 1.23 19.87 15.41
CA ASP A 160 1.09 21.25 14.95
C ASP A 160 -0.39 21.66 14.82
N GLN A 161 -1.25 20.75 14.34
CA GLN A 161 -2.68 21.02 14.17
C GLN A 161 -3.42 21.31 15.49
N VAL A 162 -2.85 20.93 16.62
CA VAL A 162 -3.41 21.17 17.96
C VAL A 162 -2.52 22.09 18.81
N GLY A 163 -1.47 22.68 18.22
CA GLY A 163 -0.52 23.55 18.91
C GLY A 163 0.27 22.84 20.01
N PHE A 164 0.52 21.54 19.88
CA PHE A 164 1.35 20.80 20.83
C PHE A 164 2.82 20.89 20.45
N GLU A 165 3.62 21.52 21.32
CA GLU A 165 5.07 21.58 21.19
C GLU A 165 5.72 20.71 22.28
N PRO A 166 6.44 19.62 21.93
CA PRO A 166 7.15 18.83 22.92
C PRO A 166 8.27 19.68 23.55
N GLN A 167 8.31 19.72 24.89
CA GLN A 167 9.42 20.35 25.60
C GLN A 167 10.65 19.45 25.50
N ASN A 168 11.76 20.02 25.01
CA ASN A 168 13.08 19.38 24.99
C ASN A 168 13.64 19.19 26.41
#